data_AF-A0A8T4YUF1-F1
#
_entry.id   AF-A0A8T4YUF1-F1
#
_cell.length_a   1.000
_cell.length_b   1.000
_cell.length_c   1.000
_cell.angle_alpha   90.00
_cell.angle_beta   90.00
_cell.angle_gamma   90.00
#
_symmetry.space_group_name_H-M   'P 1'
#
loop_
_entity.id
_entity.type
_entity.pdbx_description
1 polymer ?
#
loop_
_entity_poly.entity_id
_entity_poly.type
_entity_poly.pdbx_seq_one_letter_code
_entity_poly.pdbx_strand_id
1 'polypeptide(L)'
;MDPIPDWGEHKLWPTDTRSLVSAVLLAIAFTANMQITERIDAATTGGALMWLGIMFATTWMLTGSTFFGMTGALIVANVNPFIAILTATAPLAPCFFVANMLISVPAALLIHHVKKAGQPLPFKTFMAVGVPCGMLSVIPLFVIWVLLLNLPAQLITVFTIWGAFMAIPGAFLGYLMCRYIARSGVLIG
;
A
#
# COMPACT_ATOMS: atom_id res chain seq x y z
N MET A 1 12.99 -2.87 -17.88
CA MET A 1 11.61 -2.37 -17.74
C MET A 1 11.60 -0.91 -18.06
N ASP A 2 10.68 -0.47 -18.93
CA ASP A 2 10.52 0.98 -19.19
C ASP A 2 10.09 1.70 -17.91
N PRO A 3 10.60 2.91 -17.67
CA PRO A 3 10.28 3.70 -16.49
C PRO A 3 8.79 4.13 -16.47
N ILE A 4 8.30 4.53 -15.30
CA ILE A 4 7.02 5.25 -15.20
C ILE A 4 7.25 6.63 -15.84
N PRO A 5 6.48 7.00 -16.88
CA PRO A 5 6.64 8.30 -17.53
C PRO A 5 6.36 9.42 -16.53
N ASP A 6 6.98 10.59 -16.72
CA ASP A 6 6.67 11.74 -15.85
C ASP A 6 5.20 12.12 -15.96
N TRP A 7 4.58 12.40 -14.82
CA TRP A 7 3.16 12.73 -14.70
C TRP A 7 2.94 14.19 -14.25
N GLY A 8 3.95 15.05 -14.44
CA GLY A 8 3.90 16.45 -14.09
C GLY A 8 4.35 16.74 -12.65
N GLU A 9 4.05 17.92 -12.13
CA GLU A 9 4.51 18.35 -10.80
C GLU A 9 4.01 17.40 -9.70
N HIS A 10 4.91 16.95 -8.82
CA HIS A 10 4.54 16.10 -7.69
C HIS A 10 4.58 16.91 -6.40
N LYS A 11 3.42 17.22 -5.87
CA LYS A 11 3.25 17.93 -4.60
C LYS A 11 3.19 16.94 -3.47
N LEU A 12 3.82 17.25 -2.34
CA LEU A 12 3.72 16.40 -1.14
C LEU A 12 2.30 16.44 -0.55
N TRP A 13 1.66 17.61 -0.55
CA TRP A 13 0.31 17.82 -0.02
C TRP A 13 -0.61 18.40 -1.10
N PRO A 14 -1.00 17.61 -2.12
CA PRO A 14 -1.98 18.07 -3.09
C PRO A 14 -3.35 18.16 -2.40
N THR A 15 -3.99 19.31 -2.50
CA THR A 15 -5.30 19.62 -1.89
C THR A 15 -6.35 20.04 -2.92
N ASP A 16 -5.99 20.01 -4.21
CA ASP A 16 -6.93 20.27 -5.28
C ASP A 16 -8.03 19.18 -5.33
N THR A 17 -9.24 19.58 -5.71
CA THR A 17 -10.42 18.70 -5.74
C THR A 17 -10.18 17.45 -6.57
N ARG A 18 -9.42 17.57 -7.67
CA ARG A 18 -9.12 16.42 -8.54
C ARG A 18 -8.26 15.39 -7.81
N SER A 19 -7.18 15.81 -7.16
CA SER A 19 -6.33 14.91 -6.37
C SER A 19 -7.09 14.25 -5.22
N LEU A 20 -7.92 15.01 -4.51
CA LEU A 20 -8.75 14.49 -3.41
C LEU A 20 -9.75 13.44 -3.89
N VAL A 21 -10.54 13.76 -4.92
CA VAL A 21 -11.53 12.84 -5.48
C VAL A 21 -10.85 11.60 -6.06
N SER A 22 -9.73 11.76 -6.77
CA SER A 22 -8.99 10.63 -7.34
C SER A 22 -8.41 9.72 -6.26
N ALA A 23 -7.87 10.28 -5.17
CA ALA A 23 -7.38 9.52 -4.03
C ALA A 23 -8.51 8.75 -3.34
N VAL A 24 -9.69 9.35 -3.17
CA VAL A 24 -10.87 8.68 -2.60
C VAL A 24 -11.35 7.55 -3.50
N LEU A 25 -11.44 7.77 -4.82
CA LEU A 25 -11.83 6.71 -5.77
C LEU A 25 -10.82 5.55 -5.76
N LEU A 26 -9.53 5.86 -5.71
CA LEU A 26 -8.46 4.86 -5.58
C LEU A 26 -8.62 4.08 -4.26
N ALA A 27 -8.95 4.76 -3.16
CA ALA A 27 -9.18 4.14 -1.87
C ALA A 27 -10.42 3.24 -1.84
N ILE A 28 -11.51 3.63 -2.52
CA ILE A 28 -12.70 2.80 -2.67
C ILE A 28 -12.39 1.54 -3.48
N ALA A 29 -11.67 1.69 -4.59
CA ALA A 29 -11.24 0.56 -5.42
C ALA A 29 -10.29 -0.38 -4.65
N PHE A 30 -9.39 0.19 -3.85
CA PHE A 30 -8.55 -0.56 -2.91
C PHE A 30 -9.39 -1.37 -1.92
N THR A 31 -10.33 -0.73 -1.22
CA THR A 31 -11.23 -1.42 -0.27
C THR A 31 -11.99 -2.56 -0.94
N ALA A 32 -12.57 -2.32 -2.12
CA ALA A 32 -13.29 -3.35 -2.85
C ALA A 32 -12.39 -4.55 -3.20
N ASN A 33 -11.13 -4.29 -3.60
CA ASN A 33 -10.15 -5.34 -3.85
C ASN A 33 -9.80 -6.10 -2.56
N MET A 34 -9.57 -5.38 -1.46
CA MET A 34 -9.25 -5.99 -0.16
C MET A 34 -10.34 -6.95 0.32
N GLN A 35 -11.62 -6.61 0.14
CA GLN A 35 -12.73 -7.48 0.50
C GLN A 35 -12.73 -8.82 -0.25
N ILE A 36 -12.15 -8.86 -1.46
CA ILE A 36 -11.99 -10.09 -2.23
C ILE A 36 -10.72 -10.83 -1.79
N THR A 37 -9.60 -10.12 -1.71
CA THR A 37 -8.30 -10.74 -1.40
C THR A 37 -8.27 -11.31 0.01
N GLU A 38 -8.85 -10.64 0.99
CA GLU A 38 -8.95 -11.14 2.38
C GLU A 38 -9.81 -12.40 2.45
N ARG A 39 -10.86 -12.52 1.64
CA ARG A 39 -11.66 -13.75 1.55
C ARG A 39 -10.89 -14.90 0.92
N ILE A 40 -10.06 -14.61 -0.08
CA ILE A 40 -9.17 -15.63 -0.68
C ILE A 40 -8.09 -16.04 0.32
N ASP A 41 -7.48 -15.10 1.05
CA ASP A 41 -6.53 -15.40 2.12
C ASP A 41 -7.18 -16.27 3.21
N ALA A 42 -8.41 -15.94 3.62
CA ALA A 42 -9.20 -16.76 4.55
C ALA A 42 -9.44 -18.18 4.02
N ALA A 43 -9.79 -18.32 2.74
CA ALA A 43 -10.07 -19.63 2.13
C ALA A 43 -8.80 -20.48 1.88
N THR A 44 -7.67 -19.84 1.61
CA THR A 44 -6.43 -20.54 1.20
C THR A 44 -5.50 -20.85 2.37
N THR A 45 -5.42 -19.97 3.36
CA THR A 45 -4.48 -20.08 4.48
C THR A 45 -5.16 -19.98 5.85
N GLY A 46 -6.50 -19.97 5.88
CA GLY A 46 -7.26 -19.70 7.09
C GLY A 46 -7.12 -18.25 7.57
N GLY A 47 -6.57 -17.36 6.74
CA GLY A 47 -6.26 -15.98 7.09
C GLY A 47 -4.97 -15.80 7.91
N ALA A 48 -4.26 -16.89 8.22
CA ALA A 48 -3.03 -16.85 9.00
C ALA A 48 -1.83 -16.32 8.19
N LEU A 49 -1.76 -16.69 6.91
CA LEU A 49 -0.75 -16.21 5.96
C LEU A 49 -1.43 -15.32 4.93
N MET A 50 -1.48 -14.01 5.21
CA MET A 50 -2.08 -13.02 4.31
C MET A 50 -1.12 -12.72 3.16
N TRP A 51 -1.25 -13.45 2.07
CA TRP A 51 -0.36 -13.31 0.91
C TRP A 51 -0.89 -12.30 -0.10
N LEU A 52 -2.20 -12.30 -0.34
CA LEU A 52 -2.81 -11.29 -1.20
C LEU A 52 -3.04 -9.98 -0.46
N GLY A 53 -3.43 -10.01 0.82
CA GLY A 53 -3.67 -8.81 1.61
C GLY A 53 -2.47 -7.87 1.65
N ILE A 54 -1.28 -8.37 2.02
CA ILE A 54 -0.06 -7.55 2.10
C ILE A 54 0.39 -7.09 0.70
N MET A 55 0.33 -7.98 -0.27
CA MET A 55 0.73 -7.70 -1.65
C MET A 55 -0.11 -6.57 -2.26
N PHE A 56 -1.43 -6.65 -2.14
CA PHE A 56 -2.33 -5.63 -2.67
C PHE A 56 -2.32 -4.36 -1.82
N ALA A 57 -2.28 -4.44 -0.49
CA ALA A 57 -2.10 -3.25 0.35
C ALA A 57 -0.88 -2.43 -0.09
N THR A 58 0.26 -3.08 -0.28
CA THR A 58 1.48 -2.45 -0.80
C THR A 58 1.25 -1.85 -2.20
N THR A 59 0.62 -2.58 -3.11
CA THR A 59 0.32 -2.13 -4.48
C THR A 59 -0.47 -0.81 -4.50
N TRP A 60 -1.61 -0.78 -3.79
CA TRP A 60 -2.55 0.33 -3.83
C TRP A 60 -2.01 1.54 -3.05
N MET A 61 -1.38 1.32 -1.90
CA MET A 61 -0.81 2.39 -1.08
C MET A 61 0.37 3.07 -1.75
N LEU A 62 1.26 2.31 -2.41
CA LEU A 62 2.34 2.90 -3.19
C LEU A 62 1.79 3.73 -4.35
N THR A 63 0.72 3.27 -4.99
CA THR A 63 0.06 4.02 -6.07
C THR A 63 -0.51 5.36 -5.57
N GLY A 64 -1.24 5.33 -4.45
CA GLY A 64 -1.78 6.55 -3.83
C GLY A 64 -0.70 7.52 -3.39
N SER A 65 0.38 6.99 -2.80
CA SER A 65 1.54 7.78 -2.36
C SER A 65 2.31 8.38 -3.54
N THR A 66 2.41 7.67 -4.66
CA THR A 66 3.19 8.10 -5.83
C THR A 66 2.53 9.25 -6.58
N PHE A 67 1.22 9.18 -6.81
CA PHE A 67 0.52 10.20 -7.60
C PHE A 67 -0.01 11.36 -6.78
N PHE A 68 -0.49 11.10 -5.58
CA PHE A 68 -1.21 12.08 -4.76
C PHE A 68 -0.49 12.40 -3.45
N GLY A 69 0.81 12.07 -3.38
CA GLY A 69 1.67 12.40 -2.24
C GLY A 69 1.11 11.91 -0.91
N MET A 70 1.28 12.73 0.11
CA MET A 70 0.84 12.46 1.47
C MET A 70 -0.69 12.44 1.61
N THR A 71 -1.40 13.28 0.85
CA THR A 71 -2.87 13.28 0.83
C THR A 71 -3.40 11.92 0.36
N GLY A 72 -2.90 11.41 -0.77
CA GLY A 72 -3.27 10.08 -1.25
C GLY A 72 -2.85 8.96 -0.32
N ALA A 73 -1.64 9.05 0.23
CA ALA A 73 -1.13 8.09 1.20
C ALA A 73 -2.08 7.94 2.39
N LEU A 74 -2.51 9.05 3.00
CA LEU A 74 -3.42 9.03 4.14
C LEU A 74 -4.82 8.54 3.78
N ILE A 75 -5.38 8.97 2.66
CA ILE A 75 -6.72 8.56 2.25
C ILE A 75 -6.74 7.05 1.95
N VAL A 76 -5.84 6.57 1.09
CA VAL A 76 -5.80 5.16 0.68
C VAL A 76 -5.46 4.24 1.86
N ALA A 77 -4.57 4.66 2.76
CA ALA A 77 -4.21 3.86 3.93
C ALA A 77 -5.37 3.62 4.89
N ASN A 78 -6.26 4.61 5.06
CA ASN A 78 -7.19 4.64 6.20
C ASN A 78 -8.64 4.34 5.83
N VAL A 79 -9.06 4.55 4.58
CA VAL A 79 -10.45 4.26 4.17
C VAL A 79 -10.82 2.79 4.37
N ASN A 80 -9.93 1.86 4.00
CA ASN A 80 -10.22 0.43 4.17
C ASN A 80 -10.38 0.03 5.66
N PRO A 81 -9.46 0.38 6.58
CA PRO A 81 -9.66 0.18 8.01
C PRO A 81 -10.94 0.84 8.58
N PHE A 82 -11.30 2.05 8.15
CA PHE A 82 -12.55 2.68 8.58
C PHE A 82 -13.77 1.85 8.17
N ILE A 83 -13.83 1.42 6.91
CA ILE A 83 -14.93 0.59 6.42
C ILE A 83 -14.96 -0.73 7.21
N ALA A 84 -13.81 -1.39 7.40
CA ALA A 84 -13.74 -2.66 8.11
C ALA A 84 -14.23 -2.58 9.57
N ILE A 85 -13.94 -1.48 10.28
CA ILE A 85 -14.49 -1.22 11.61
C ILE A 85 -16.00 -0.98 11.55
N LEU A 86 -16.45 -0.11 10.65
CA LEU A 86 -17.88 0.24 10.52
C LEU A 86 -18.74 -0.96 10.15
N THR A 87 -18.21 -1.88 9.34
CA THR A 87 -18.90 -3.11 8.93
C THR A 87 -18.60 -4.30 9.84
N ALA A 88 -17.80 -4.12 10.89
CA ALA A 88 -17.35 -5.17 11.80
C ALA A 88 -16.79 -6.43 11.09
N THR A 89 -16.09 -6.25 9.97
CA THR A 89 -15.63 -7.37 9.13
C THR A 89 -14.32 -7.99 9.62
N ALA A 90 -13.50 -7.23 10.37
CA ALA A 90 -12.22 -7.72 10.88
C ALA A 90 -11.95 -7.19 12.31
N PRO A 91 -11.79 -8.07 13.32
CA PRO A 91 -11.49 -7.63 14.69
C PRO A 91 -10.10 -6.97 14.83
N LEU A 92 -9.19 -7.25 13.89
CA LEU A 92 -7.85 -6.65 13.85
C LEU A 92 -7.79 -5.32 13.07
N ALA A 93 -8.93 -4.82 12.56
CA ALA A 93 -8.99 -3.59 11.77
C ALA A 93 -8.29 -2.37 12.39
N PRO A 94 -8.33 -2.13 13.73
CA PRO A 94 -7.61 -1.01 14.34
C PRO A 94 -6.10 -1.03 14.11
N CYS A 95 -5.48 -2.20 13.99
CA CYS A 95 -4.05 -2.30 13.73
C CYS A 95 -3.66 -1.91 12.31
N PHE A 96 -4.57 -2.15 11.36
CA PHE A 96 -4.30 -1.84 9.95
C PHE A 96 -4.12 -0.34 9.71
N PHE A 97 -4.64 0.55 10.57
CA PHE A 97 -4.28 1.97 10.50
C PHE A 97 -2.76 2.17 10.59
N VAL A 98 -2.12 1.59 11.60
CA VAL A 98 -0.67 1.73 11.80
C VAL A 98 0.10 0.99 10.71
N ALA A 99 -0.32 -0.23 10.37
CA ALA A 99 0.33 -1.03 9.33
C ALA A 99 0.34 -0.32 7.97
N ASN A 100 -0.80 0.24 7.58
CA ASN A 100 -0.97 0.91 6.30
C ASN A 100 -0.24 2.25 6.25
N MET A 101 -0.22 2.99 7.38
CA MET A 101 0.53 4.25 7.47
C MET A 101 2.04 4.01 7.40
N LEU A 102 2.56 2.91 7.96
CA LEU A 102 3.97 2.54 7.85
C LEU A 102 4.40 2.18 6.42
N ILE A 103 3.46 1.81 5.55
CA ILE A 103 3.71 1.71 4.10
C ILE A 103 3.63 3.10 3.45
N SER A 104 2.48 3.76 3.63
CA SER A 104 2.06 4.87 2.78
C SER A 104 2.81 6.17 3.10
N VAL A 105 3.02 6.47 4.39
CA VAL A 105 3.68 7.71 4.81
C VAL A 105 5.15 7.75 4.39
N PRO A 106 5.97 6.72 4.69
CA PRO A 106 7.36 6.72 4.23
C PRO A 106 7.45 6.67 2.70
N ALA A 107 6.55 5.94 2.03
CA ALA A 107 6.52 5.91 0.58
C ALA A 107 6.27 7.29 -0.03
N ALA A 108 5.29 8.05 0.47
CA ALA A 108 5.03 9.40 -0.01
C ALA A 108 6.22 10.34 0.19
N LEU A 109 6.86 10.29 1.36
CA LEU A 109 8.03 11.12 1.66
C LEU A 109 9.23 10.76 0.78
N LEU A 110 9.52 9.46 0.64
CA LEU A 110 10.64 8.98 -0.16
C LEU A 110 10.42 9.24 -1.65
N ILE A 111 9.22 8.97 -2.18
CA ILE A 111 8.89 9.28 -3.58
C ILE A 111 8.98 10.78 -3.83
N HIS A 112 8.47 11.62 -2.92
CA HIS A 112 8.62 13.06 -3.04
C HIS A 112 10.09 13.50 -3.07
N HIS A 113 10.96 12.84 -2.29
CA HIS A 113 12.38 13.14 -2.28
C HIS A 113 13.11 12.68 -3.55
N VAL A 114 12.77 11.51 -4.10
CA VAL A 114 13.46 10.94 -5.27
C VAL A 114 12.91 11.42 -6.61
N LYS A 115 11.63 11.82 -6.66
CA LYS A 115 10.97 12.21 -7.91
C LYS A 115 11.29 13.66 -8.24
N LYS A 116 11.87 13.88 -9.42
CA LYS A 116 12.13 15.22 -9.96
C LYS A 116 11.15 15.53 -11.10
N ALA A 117 10.71 16.78 -11.20
CA ALA A 117 9.87 17.23 -12.32
C ALA A 117 10.61 17.05 -13.66
N GLY A 118 9.91 16.60 -14.69
CA GLY A 118 10.48 16.34 -16.02
C GLY A 118 11.30 15.04 -16.11
N GLN A 119 11.38 14.25 -15.04
CA GLN A 119 12.13 12.98 -15.03
C GLN A 119 11.19 11.79 -14.83
N PRO A 120 11.32 10.75 -15.67
CA PRO A 120 10.58 9.51 -15.47
C PRO A 120 11.12 8.77 -14.24
N LEU A 121 10.25 8.06 -13.52
CA LEU A 121 10.65 7.31 -12.33
C LEU A 121 11.10 5.89 -12.73
N PRO A 122 12.38 5.52 -12.55
CA PRO A 122 12.87 4.21 -12.97
C PRO A 122 12.42 3.11 -12.01
N PHE A 123 12.22 1.91 -12.57
CA PHE A 123 11.85 0.70 -11.84
C PHE A 123 12.68 0.45 -10.58
N LYS A 124 14.02 0.57 -10.70
CA LYS A 124 14.93 0.32 -9.56
C LYS A 124 14.66 1.26 -8.39
N THR A 125 14.45 2.55 -8.67
CA THR A 125 14.15 3.54 -7.62
C THR A 125 12.79 3.29 -7.00
N PHE A 126 11.76 2.99 -7.80
CA PHE A 126 10.45 2.65 -7.26
C PHE A 126 10.49 1.41 -6.35
N MET A 127 11.17 0.35 -6.79
CA MET A 127 11.32 -0.87 -5.98
C MET A 127 12.15 -0.65 -4.71
N ALA A 128 13.21 0.16 -4.78
CA ALA A 128 14.05 0.49 -3.64
C ALA A 128 13.29 1.28 -2.55
N VAL A 129 12.24 2.03 -2.94
CA VAL A 129 11.33 2.68 -1.99
C VAL A 129 10.21 1.72 -1.56
N GLY A 130 9.56 1.08 -2.53
CA GLY A 130 8.34 0.31 -2.29
C GLY A 130 8.53 -0.94 -1.45
N VAL A 131 9.63 -1.69 -1.66
CA VAL A 131 9.89 -2.93 -0.93
C VAL A 131 10.13 -2.67 0.56
N PRO A 132 11.05 -1.78 0.98
CA PRO A 132 11.23 -1.48 2.41
C PRO A 132 9.96 -0.94 3.06
N CYS A 133 9.24 -0.02 2.39
CA CYS A 133 7.97 0.52 2.92
C CYS A 133 6.93 -0.58 3.13
N GLY A 134 6.76 -1.49 2.18
CA GLY A 134 5.87 -2.65 2.33
C GLY A 134 6.27 -3.55 3.50
N MET A 135 7.57 -3.80 3.70
CA MET A 135 8.08 -4.61 4.82
C MET A 135 7.78 -3.99 6.20
N LEU A 136 7.73 -2.66 6.32
CA LEU A 136 7.40 -1.99 7.59
C LEU A 136 5.99 -2.33 8.10
N SER A 137 5.05 -2.72 7.22
CA SER A 137 3.70 -3.15 7.63
C SER A 137 3.70 -4.35 8.57
N VAL A 138 4.76 -5.16 8.57
CA VAL A 138 4.90 -6.35 9.40
C VAL A 138 5.13 -5.98 10.87
N ILE A 139 5.67 -4.80 11.16
CA ILE A 139 6.00 -4.37 12.53
C ILE A 139 4.76 -4.37 13.46
N PRO A 140 3.66 -3.68 13.13
CA PRO A 140 2.49 -3.68 14.00
C PRO A 140 1.77 -5.04 14.04
N LEU A 141 1.86 -5.84 12.98
CA LEU A 141 1.36 -7.22 12.98
C LEU A 141 2.16 -8.12 13.93
N PHE A 142 3.48 -7.96 13.96
CA PHE A 142 4.36 -8.67 14.87
C PHE A 142 3.98 -8.40 16.34
N VAL A 143 3.67 -7.15 16.68
CA VAL A 143 3.21 -6.79 18.03
C VAL A 143 1.93 -7.53 18.41
N ILE A 144 0.97 -7.67 17.48
CA ILE A 144 -0.24 -8.48 17.72
C ILE A 144 0.11 -9.95 17.93
N TRP A 145 0.95 -10.51 17.07
CA TRP A 145 1.30 -11.93 17.12
C TRP A 145 1.97 -12.31 18.43
N VAL A 146 2.81 -11.42 18.97
CA VAL A 146 3.49 -11.62 20.25
C VAL A 146 2.55 -11.36 21.43
N LEU A 147 1.93 -10.18 21.50
CA LEU A 147 1.25 -9.73 22.73
C LEU A 147 -0.19 -10.21 22.84
N LEU A 148 -0.91 -10.24 21.72
CA LEU A 148 -2.35 -10.56 21.71
C LEU A 148 -2.58 -12.05 21.47
N LEU A 149 -1.96 -12.58 20.41
CA LEU A 149 -2.18 -13.96 19.98
C LEU A 149 -1.24 -14.97 20.64
N ASN A 150 -0.18 -14.51 21.33
CA ASN A 150 0.80 -15.34 22.03
C ASN A 150 1.30 -16.53 21.17
N LEU A 151 1.59 -16.24 19.90
CA LEU A 151 2.01 -17.28 18.95
C LEU A 151 3.41 -17.80 19.31
N PRO A 152 3.68 -19.10 19.05
CA PRO A 152 5.03 -19.65 19.21
C PRO A 152 6.02 -18.94 18.28
N ALA A 153 7.25 -18.72 18.77
CA ALA A 153 8.28 -17.96 18.07
C ALA A 153 8.52 -18.42 16.62
N GLN A 154 8.44 -19.73 16.38
CA GLN A 154 8.60 -20.30 15.03
C GLN A 154 7.55 -19.78 14.04
N LEU A 155 6.27 -19.70 14.45
CA LEU A 155 5.20 -19.19 13.59
C LEU A 155 5.35 -17.69 13.34
N ILE A 156 5.76 -16.94 14.37
CA ILE A 156 6.03 -15.51 14.24
C ILE A 156 7.12 -15.26 13.21
N THR A 157 8.24 -16.00 13.28
CA THR A 157 9.32 -15.89 12.30
C THR A 157 8.84 -16.19 10.88
N VAL A 158 8.05 -17.25 10.69
CA VAL A 158 7.49 -17.59 9.37
C VAL A 158 6.59 -16.47 8.85
N PHE A 159 5.70 -15.94 9.68
CA PHE A 159 4.76 -14.89 9.27
C PHE A 159 5.49 -13.57 8.97
N THR A 160 6.51 -13.22 9.75
CA THR A 160 7.33 -12.04 9.51
C THR A 160 8.07 -12.13 8.18
N ILE A 161 8.75 -13.27 7.93
CA ILE A 161 9.48 -13.49 6.68
C ILE A 161 8.50 -13.49 5.49
N TRP A 162 7.36 -14.16 5.64
CA TRP A 162 6.34 -14.23 4.60
C TRP A 162 5.77 -12.86 4.27
N GLY A 163 5.36 -12.08 5.28
CA GLY A 163 4.83 -10.73 5.07
C GLY A 163 5.85 -9.80 4.42
N ALA A 164 7.10 -9.86 4.87
CA ALA A 164 8.19 -9.09 4.26
C ALA A 164 8.44 -9.51 2.81
N PHE A 165 8.36 -10.80 2.52
CA PHE A 165 8.51 -11.32 1.16
C PHE A 165 7.38 -10.85 0.24
N MET A 166 6.13 -10.81 0.72
CA MET A 166 4.95 -10.38 -0.06
C MET A 166 4.94 -8.88 -0.39
N ALA A 167 5.74 -8.07 0.30
CA ALA A 167 6.00 -6.68 -0.11
C ALA A 167 6.68 -6.58 -1.49
N ILE A 168 7.47 -7.59 -1.89
CA ILE A 168 8.20 -7.60 -3.17
C ILE A 168 7.24 -7.66 -4.37
N PRO A 169 6.37 -8.69 -4.50
CA PRO A 169 5.39 -8.70 -5.58
C PRO A 169 4.41 -7.53 -5.47
N GLY A 170 4.10 -7.05 -4.26
CA GLY A 170 3.25 -5.87 -4.07
C GLY A 170 3.87 -4.59 -4.64
N ALA A 171 5.14 -4.33 -4.37
CA ALA A 171 5.87 -3.21 -4.96
C ALA A 171 5.99 -3.35 -6.48
N PHE A 172 6.21 -4.57 -6.97
CA PHE A 172 6.26 -4.84 -8.41
C PHE A 172 4.93 -4.54 -9.11
N LEU A 173 3.81 -5.01 -8.55
CA LEU A 173 2.48 -4.72 -9.07
C LEU A 173 2.15 -3.23 -8.96
N GLY A 174 2.55 -2.57 -7.86
CA GLY A 174 2.42 -1.12 -7.69
C GLY A 174 3.14 -0.35 -8.80
N TYR A 175 4.35 -0.80 -9.17
CA TYR A 175 5.08 -0.21 -10.29
C TYR A 175 4.33 -0.32 -11.61
N LEU A 176 3.82 -1.53 -11.92
CA LEU A 176 3.05 -1.76 -13.14
C LEU A 176 1.78 -0.91 -13.16
N MET A 177 1.05 -0.87 -12.04
CA MET A 177 -0.15 -0.07 -11.87
C MET A 177 0.15 1.42 -12.11
N CYS A 178 1.19 1.97 -11.47
CA CYS A 178 1.63 3.34 -11.71
C CYS A 178 2.00 3.58 -13.17
N ARG A 179 2.75 2.66 -13.78
CA ARG A 179 3.16 2.81 -15.19
C ARG A 179 1.95 2.86 -16.13
N TYR A 180 0.96 1.99 -15.94
CA TYR A 180 -0.24 1.98 -16.79
C TYR A 180 -1.13 3.19 -16.55
N ILE A 181 -1.30 3.64 -15.30
CA ILE A 181 -2.06 4.85 -14.97
C ILE A 181 -1.40 6.10 -15.56
N ALA A 182 -0.08 6.23 -15.45
CA ALA A 182 0.63 7.37 -16.02
C ALA A 182 0.57 7.37 -17.56
N ARG A 183 0.59 6.20 -18.20
CA ARG A 183 0.45 6.06 -19.67
C ARG A 183 -0.95 6.29 -20.19
N SER A 184 -1.99 6.04 -19.39
CA SER A 184 -3.38 6.23 -19.82
C SER A 184 -3.77 7.71 -19.95
N GLY A 185 -2.93 8.63 -19.43
CA GLY A 185 -3.19 10.07 -19.49
C GLY A 185 -4.29 10.54 -18.54
N VAL A 186 -4.91 9.65 -17.75
CA VAL A 186 -6.00 10.00 -16.82
C VAL A 186 -5.55 11.03 -15.76
N LEU A 187 -4.27 11.04 -15.42
CA LEU A 187 -3.67 11.98 -14.48
C LEU A 187 -3.06 13.23 -15.15
N ILE A 188 -2.97 13.26 -16.48
CA ILE A 188 -2.45 14.41 -17.25
C ILE A 188 -3.65 15.29 -17.61
N GLY A 189 -3.82 16.39 -16.88
CA GLY A 189 -4.85 17.40 -17.12
C GLY A 189 -4.54 18.67 -16.37
#